data_AF-A0A3D4HZD0-F1
#
_entry.id   AF-A0A3D4HZD0-F1
#
_cell.length_a   1.000
_cell.length_b   1.000
_cell.length_c   1.000
_cell.angle_alpha   90.00
_cell.angle_beta   90.00
_cell.angle_gamma   90.00
#
_symmetry.space_group_name_H-M   'P 1'
#
loop_
_entity.id
_entity.type
_entity.pdbx_description
1 polymer ?
#
loop_
_entity_poly.entity_id
_entity_poly.type
_entity_poly.pdbx_seq_one_letter_code
_entity_poly.pdbx_strand_id
1 'polypeptide(L)'
;MTANKSVTSWIDEMKDLVKPDKILWIDGSHEQTELLREAACKTGEMIRLNQDKLPDCYLHRTAVNDVARVEGRTFICSRKEEDAGPTNHWMEPAKCYKMLYDIARGSYKGRTMYVIPYSMGPIGSPFSKIGIELTDSLYVVLNMLIMTRVGQKVMEVLGDSNDWVRGLHCKCNIDPEKRYICHFPEDNTIISVNSGYGGNVLLGKKCFALRIASYLGKNEGWMAEHMLILGIQNPKGEIKYVAA
;
A
#
# COMPACT_ATOMS: atom_id res chain seq x y z
N MET A 1 -11.00 9.92 -12.85
CA MET A 1 -9.52 9.87 -12.80
C MET A 1 -8.91 8.96 -13.87
N THR A 2 -9.57 7.89 -14.34
CA THR A 2 -9.04 7.07 -15.45
C THR A 2 -10.15 6.42 -16.29
N ALA A 3 -9.84 6.07 -17.55
CA ALA A 3 -10.64 5.21 -18.42
C ALA A 3 -10.01 3.81 -18.62
N ASN A 4 -8.91 3.52 -17.93
CA ASN A 4 -8.18 2.26 -18.03
C ASN A 4 -9.06 1.09 -17.57
N LYS A 5 -9.43 0.23 -18.51
CA LYS A 5 -10.36 -0.89 -18.27
C LYS A 5 -9.81 -1.92 -17.28
N SER A 6 -8.49 -2.11 -17.22
CA SER A 6 -7.89 -3.06 -16.27
C SER A 6 -8.09 -2.59 -14.83
N VAL A 7 -7.96 -1.28 -14.60
CA VAL A 7 -8.15 -0.65 -13.30
C VAL A 7 -9.62 -0.64 -12.92
N THR A 8 -10.51 -0.17 -13.81
CA THR A 8 -11.94 -0.06 -13.47
C THR A 8 -12.56 -1.43 -13.23
N SER A 9 -12.24 -2.43 -14.05
CA SER A 9 -12.75 -3.80 -13.88
C SER A 9 -12.30 -4.41 -12.55
N TRP A 10 -11.04 -4.21 -12.17
CA TRP A 10 -10.53 -4.71 -10.89
C TRP A 10 -11.17 -3.97 -9.70
N ILE A 11 -11.37 -2.65 -9.79
CA ILE A 11 -12.07 -1.88 -8.74
C ILE A 11 -13.52 -2.36 -8.60
N ASP A 12 -14.21 -2.63 -9.69
CA ASP A 12 -15.59 -3.15 -9.66
C ASP A 12 -15.66 -4.54 -9.01
N GLU A 13 -14.72 -5.43 -9.35
CA GLU A 13 -14.59 -6.75 -8.70
C GLU A 13 -14.36 -6.60 -7.18
N MET A 14 -13.41 -5.75 -6.78
CA MET A 14 -13.09 -5.55 -5.37
C MET A 14 -14.23 -4.86 -4.61
N LYS A 15 -14.91 -3.90 -5.23
CA LYS A 15 -16.14 -3.28 -4.70
C LYS A 15 -17.20 -4.34 -4.45
N ASP A 16 -17.38 -5.29 -5.36
CA ASP A 16 -18.33 -6.38 -5.19
C ASP A 16 -17.94 -7.35 -4.09
N LEU A 17 -16.64 -7.56 -3.87
CA LEU A 17 -16.14 -8.36 -2.75
C LEU A 17 -16.38 -7.67 -1.41
N VAL A 18 -15.91 -6.42 -1.24
CA VAL A 18 -15.83 -5.75 0.07
C VAL A 18 -17.08 -4.93 0.43
N LYS A 19 -17.94 -4.62 -0.56
CA LYS A 19 -19.23 -3.91 -0.40
C LYS A 19 -19.14 -2.57 0.35
N PRO A 20 -18.41 -1.57 -0.17
CA PRO A 20 -18.35 -0.24 0.44
C PRO A 20 -19.64 0.56 0.22
N ASP A 21 -19.91 1.51 1.11
CA ASP A 21 -21.04 2.44 0.98
C ASP A 21 -20.73 3.57 -0.02
N LYS A 22 -19.45 3.95 -0.08
CA LYS A 22 -18.94 5.05 -0.91
C LYS A 22 -17.60 4.68 -1.50
N ILE A 23 -17.28 5.27 -2.65
CA ILE A 23 -15.96 5.17 -3.26
C ILE A 23 -15.40 6.59 -3.37
N LEU A 24 -14.19 6.80 -2.85
CA LEU A 24 -13.50 8.07 -2.96
C LEU A 24 -12.12 7.85 -3.59
N TRP A 25 -11.88 8.55 -4.69
CA TRP A 25 -10.58 8.56 -5.35
C TRP A 25 -9.68 9.62 -4.71
N ILE A 26 -8.45 9.24 -4.39
CA ILE A 26 -7.46 10.14 -3.79
C ILE A 26 -6.68 10.85 -4.90
N ASP A 27 -6.85 12.16 -4.99
CA ASP A 27 -6.30 12.99 -6.07
C ASP A 27 -4.91 13.59 -5.73
N GLY A 28 -4.49 13.48 -4.46
CA GLY A 28 -3.21 13.99 -3.98
C GLY A 28 -3.18 15.50 -3.70
N SER A 29 -4.30 16.20 -3.85
CA SER A 29 -4.39 17.64 -3.59
C SER A 29 -4.32 17.96 -2.09
N HIS A 30 -3.79 19.14 -1.78
CA HIS A 30 -3.74 19.63 -0.41
C HIS A 30 -5.14 19.83 0.16
N GLU A 31 -6.08 20.37 -0.63
CA GLU A 31 -7.47 20.58 -0.23
C GLU A 31 -8.16 19.26 0.18
N GLN A 32 -8.05 18.23 -0.65
CA GLN A 32 -8.57 16.91 -0.30
C GLN A 32 -7.89 16.35 0.96
N THR A 33 -6.58 16.54 1.08
CA THR A 33 -5.81 16.06 2.25
C THR A 33 -6.29 16.71 3.55
N GLU A 34 -6.56 18.02 3.57
CA GLU A 34 -7.07 18.71 4.76
C GLU A 34 -8.49 18.23 5.12
N LEU A 35 -9.39 18.07 4.15
CA LEU A 35 -10.72 17.51 4.40
C LEU A 35 -10.66 16.10 4.99
N LEU A 36 -9.71 15.27 4.56
CA LEU A 36 -9.49 13.93 5.10
C LEU A 36 -8.91 13.97 6.52
N ARG A 37 -8.02 14.92 6.83
CA ARG A 37 -7.48 15.14 8.19
C ARG A 37 -8.57 15.59 9.15
N GLU A 38 -9.42 16.52 8.72
CA GLU A 38 -10.59 16.97 9.49
C GLU A 38 -11.55 15.81 9.77
N ALA A 39 -11.86 15.01 8.75
CA ALA A 39 -12.69 13.82 8.91
C ALA A 39 -12.07 12.83 9.90
N ALA A 40 -10.76 12.55 9.80
CA ALA A 40 -10.06 11.64 10.71
C ALA A 40 -10.05 12.16 12.16
N CYS A 41 -9.97 13.48 12.38
CA CYS A 41 -10.09 14.07 13.70
C CYS A 41 -11.54 13.98 14.23
N LYS A 42 -12.53 14.24 13.38
CA LYS A 42 -13.95 14.18 13.75
C LYS A 42 -14.40 12.78 14.14
N THR A 43 -13.86 11.74 13.50
CA THR A 43 -14.14 10.34 13.87
C THR A 43 -13.35 9.86 15.08
N GLY A 44 -12.38 10.64 15.57
CA GLY A 44 -11.46 10.25 16.63
C GLY A 44 -10.37 9.28 16.19
N GLU A 45 -10.24 9.00 14.89
CA GLU A 45 -9.16 8.17 14.35
C GLU A 45 -7.79 8.85 14.51
N MET A 46 -7.75 10.18 14.44
CA MET A 46 -6.56 10.98 14.70
C MET A 46 -6.81 12.08 15.71
N ILE A 47 -5.75 12.51 16.38
CA ILE A 47 -5.75 13.64 17.31
C ILE A 47 -4.82 14.69 16.74
N ARG A 48 -5.33 15.87 16.41
CA ARG A 48 -4.50 17.01 16.02
C ARG A 48 -3.64 17.42 17.22
N LEU A 49 -2.32 17.53 17.01
CA LEU A 49 -1.38 17.92 18.07
C LEU A 49 -1.41 19.43 18.32
N ASN A 50 -0.68 19.90 19.32
CA ASN A 50 -0.55 21.33 19.57
C ASN A 50 0.14 22.01 18.36
N GLN A 51 -0.58 22.91 17.67
CA GLN A 51 -0.12 23.50 16.42
C GLN A 51 0.94 24.59 16.61
N ASP A 52 1.04 25.19 17.81
CA ASP A 52 2.12 26.15 18.13
C ASP A 52 3.48 25.43 18.24
N LYS A 53 3.48 24.16 18.66
CA LYS A 53 4.69 23.35 18.85
C LYS A 53 4.97 22.41 17.69
N LEU A 54 3.92 21.82 17.13
CA LEU A 54 3.96 20.76 16.13
C LEU A 54 2.90 21.05 15.04
N PRO A 55 3.11 22.09 14.21
CA PRO A 55 2.20 22.43 13.12
C PRO A 55 2.05 21.24 12.17
N ASP A 56 0.82 21.03 11.68
CA ASP A 56 0.42 19.94 10.75
C ASP A 56 0.75 18.52 11.23
N CYS A 57 0.97 18.35 12.54
CA CYS A 57 1.23 17.05 13.15
C CYS A 57 -0.04 16.47 13.79
N TYR A 58 -0.18 15.16 13.65
CA TYR A 58 -1.31 14.38 14.14
C TYR A 58 -0.81 13.12 14.86
N LEU A 59 -1.55 12.69 15.88
CA LEU A 59 -1.32 11.45 16.60
C LEU A 59 -2.40 10.43 16.24
N HIS A 60 -1.98 9.27 15.78
CA HIS A 60 -2.81 8.08 15.66
C HIS A 60 -2.39 7.06 16.72
N ARG A 61 -3.36 6.46 17.42
CA ARG A 61 -3.12 5.38 18.39
C ARG A 61 -3.76 4.11 17.84
N THR A 62 -2.95 3.08 17.66
CA THR A 62 -3.42 1.83 17.07
C THR A 62 -4.11 0.96 18.11
N ALA A 63 -4.76 -0.11 17.66
CA ALA A 63 -5.26 -1.13 18.58
C ALA A 63 -4.07 -1.82 19.28
N VAL A 64 -4.24 -2.17 20.55
CA VAL A 64 -3.18 -2.79 21.38
C VAL A 64 -2.66 -4.11 20.82
N ASN A 65 -3.48 -4.81 20.04
CA ASN A 65 -3.17 -6.08 19.39
C ASN A 65 -2.62 -5.91 17.95
N ASP A 66 -2.35 -4.67 17.51
CA ASP A 66 -1.87 -4.35 16.17
C ASP A 66 -0.89 -3.18 16.21
N VAL A 67 0.31 -3.47 16.73
CA VAL A 67 1.37 -2.50 17.03
C VAL A 67 2.68 -2.77 16.28
N ALA A 68 2.72 -3.84 15.48
CA ALA A 68 3.92 -4.28 14.79
C ALA A 68 3.58 -5.09 13.53
N ARG A 69 4.61 -5.35 12.72
CA ARG A 69 4.51 -6.31 11.62
C ARG A 69 4.35 -7.72 12.17
N VAL A 70 3.57 -8.55 11.47
CA VAL A 70 3.32 -9.94 11.89
C VAL A 70 3.96 -10.88 10.88
N GLU A 71 5.24 -11.17 11.09
CA GLU A 71 6.08 -11.94 10.15
C GLU A 71 5.52 -13.34 9.91
N GLY A 72 5.12 -14.05 10.98
CA GLY A 72 4.48 -15.38 10.89
C GLY A 72 3.12 -15.42 10.17
N ARG A 73 2.61 -14.26 9.75
CA ARG A 73 1.38 -14.12 8.95
C ARG A 73 1.62 -13.38 7.62
N THR A 74 2.88 -13.25 7.23
CA THR A 74 3.28 -12.61 5.97
C THR A 74 3.72 -13.68 4.98
N PHE A 75 3.06 -13.77 3.83
CA PHE A 75 3.28 -14.86 2.87
C PHE A 75 3.73 -14.36 1.50
N ILE A 76 4.58 -15.16 0.84
CA ILE A 76 4.88 -15.09 -0.59
C ILE A 76 4.15 -16.26 -1.25
N CYS A 77 3.12 -15.97 -2.01
CA CYS A 77 2.25 -16.92 -2.69
C CYS A 77 2.65 -17.01 -4.17
N SER A 78 3.85 -17.54 -4.42
CA SER A 78 4.30 -17.91 -5.76
C SER A 78 3.60 -19.19 -6.24
N ARG A 79 3.56 -19.42 -7.56
CA ARG A 79 2.93 -20.63 -8.14
C ARG A 79 3.57 -21.93 -7.64
N LYS A 80 4.88 -21.91 -7.40
CA LYS A 80 5.62 -23.00 -6.79
C LYS A 80 6.21 -22.56 -5.45
N GLU A 81 6.22 -23.48 -4.49
CA GLU A 81 6.81 -23.23 -3.15
C GLU A 81 8.30 -22.92 -3.22
N GLU A 82 9.04 -23.59 -4.11
CA GLU A 82 10.49 -23.39 -4.31
C GLU A 82 10.84 -21.94 -4.72
N ASP A 83 9.93 -21.23 -5.40
CA ASP A 83 10.14 -19.85 -5.84
C ASP A 83 9.98 -18.83 -4.70
N ALA A 84 9.26 -19.18 -3.63
CA ALA A 84 9.27 -18.40 -2.39
C ALA A 84 10.59 -18.61 -1.63
N GLY A 85 11.12 -19.83 -1.70
CA GLY A 85 12.42 -20.18 -1.11
C GLY A 85 12.39 -20.30 0.43
N PRO A 86 13.53 -20.65 1.04
CA PRO A 86 13.59 -21.08 2.44
C PRO A 86 13.43 -19.95 3.47
N THR A 87 13.47 -18.69 3.03
CA THR A 87 13.38 -17.51 3.90
C THR A 87 11.97 -16.93 3.99
N ASN A 88 11.02 -17.48 3.24
CA ASN A 88 9.65 -16.98 3.16
C ASN A 88 8.64 -18.01 3.64
N HIS A 89 7.53 -17.54 4.20
CA HIS A 89 6.36 -18.39 4.35
C HIS A 89 5.62 -18.48 3.03
N TRP A 90 5.29 -19.70 2.62
CA TRP A 90 4.55 -19.97 1.40
C TRP A 90 3.14 -20.48 1.70
N MET A 91 2.20 -20.10 0.84
CA MET A 91 0.87 -20.68 0.79
C MET A 91 0.46 -20.77 -0.67
N GLU A 92 -0.13 -21.91 -1.06
CA GLU A 92 -0.66 -22.10 -2.41
C GLU A 92 -1.59 -20.93 -2.80
N PRO A 93 -1.36 -20.28 -3.98
CA PRO A 93 -2.05 -19.04 -4.33
C PRO A 93 -3.57 -19.12 -4.32
N ALA A 94 -4.18 -20.15 -4.90
CA ALA A 94 -5.64 -20.26 -4.98
C ALA A 94 -6.28 -20.42 -3.60
N LYS A 95 -5.67 -21.25 -2.73
CA LYS A 95 -6.05 -21.39 -1.32
C LYS A 95 -5.92 -20.07 -0.56
N CYS A 96 -4.83 -19.33 -0.80
CA CYS A 96 -4.59 -18.04 -0.17
C CYS A 96 -5.62 -16.99 -0.60
N TYR A 97 -5.87 -16.84 -1.91
CA TYR A 97 -6.91 -15.95 -2.44
C TYR A 97 -8.27 -16.27 -1.86
N LYS A 98 -8.67 -17.56 -1.86
CA LYS A 98 -9.94 -17.98 -1.29
C LYS A 98 -10.05 -17.57 0.19
N MET A 99 -9.05 -17.88 1.00
CA MET A 99 -9.03 -17.53 2.42
C MET A 99 -9.16 -16.02 2.64
N LEU A 100 -8.38 -15.22 1.91
CA LEU A 100 -8.35 -13.77 2.05
C LEU A 100 -9.67 -13.14 1.61
N TYR A 101 -10.26 -13.61 0.51
CA TYR A 101 -11.56 -13.13 0.04
C TYR A 101 -12.70 -13.52 0.96
N ASP A 102 -12.65 -14.72 1.56
CA ASP A 102 -13.62 -15.11 2.59
C ASP A 102 -13.54 -14.20 3.84
N ILE A 103 -12.32 -13.76 4.22
CA ILE A 103 -12.12 -12.79 5.31
C ILE A 103 -12.57 -11.37 4.91
N ALA A 104 -12.26 -10.93 3.70
CA ALA A 104 -12.52 -9.57 3.22
C ALA A 104 -13.99 -9.32 2.83
N ARG A 105 -14.78 -10.37 2.62
CA ARG A 105 -16.14 -10.29 2.09
C ARG A 105 -17.02 -9.37 2.94
N GLY A 106 -17.52 -8.30 2.32
CA GLY A 106 -18.39 -7.33 2.97
C GLY A 106 -17.73 -6.51 4.08
N SER A 107 -16.39 -6.49 4.17
CA SER A 107 -15.66 -5.82 5.24
C SER A 107 -15.76 -4.30 5.22
N TYR A 108 -16.17 -3.69 4.09
CA TYR A 108 -16.29 -2.23 3.94
C TYR A 108 -17.72 -1.73 4.12
N LYS A 109 -18.68 -2.59 4.49
CA LYS A 109 -20.05 -2.14 4.79
C LYS A 109 -20.03 -1.04 5.85
N GLY A 110 -20.71 0.08 5.59
CA GLY A 110 -20.68 1.25 6.47
C GLY A 110 -19.43 2.13 6.33
N ARG A 111 -18.54 1.84 5.36
CA ARG A 111 -17.24 2.50 5.19
C ARG A 111 -17.04 2.98 3.75
N THR A 112 -16.13 3.94 3.61
CA THR A 112 -15.67 4.42 2.30
C THR A 112 -14.53 3.53 1.80
N MET A 113 -14.62 3.07 0.56
CA MET A 113 -13.45 2.56 -0.17
C MET A 113 -12.65 3.74 -0.72
N TYR A 114 -11.44 3.94 -0.22
CA TYR A 114 -10.49 4.87 -0.78
C TYR A 114 -9.68 4.19 -1.87
N VAL A 115 -9.56 4.83 -3.03
CA VAL A 115 -8.74 4.39 -4.15
C VAL A 115 -7.51 5.29 -4.24
N ILE A 116 -6.35 4.75 -3.90
CA ILE A 116 -5.09 5.49 -3.82
C ILE A 116 -4.19 5.10 -4.98
N PRO A 117 -4.15 5.86 -6.09
CA PRO A 117 -3.17 5.65 -7.15
C PRO A 117 -1.84 6.27 -6.76
N TYR A 118 -0.76 5.50 -6.75
CA TYR A 118 0.55 5.97 -6.34
C TYR A 118 1.70 5.51 -7.24
N SER A 119 2.76 6.31 -7.27
CA SER A 119 4.01 6.01 -7.97
C SER A 119 5.16 5.76 -6.99
N MET A 120 5.86 4.65 -7.19
CA MET A 120 7.10 4.27 -6.52
C MET A 120 8.29 4.87 -7.27
N GLY A 121 8.69 6.07 -6.85
CA GLY A 121 9.71 6.87 -7.56
C GLY A 121 9.14 8.14 -8.17
N PRO A 122 9.94 8.96 -8.85
CA PRO A 122 9.44 10.14 -9.56
C PRO A 122 8.42 9.75 -10.64
N ILE A 123 7.27 10.43 -10.67
CA ILE A 123 6.19 10.14 -11.63
C ILE A 123 6.72 10.29 -13.06
N GLY A 124 6.48 9.29 -13.90
CA GLY A 124 6.91 9.27 -15.31
C GLY A 124 8.36 8.84 -15.52
N SER A 125 9.11 8.54 -14.45
CA SER A 125 10.44 7.93 -14.60
C SER A 125 10.31 6.53 -15.21
N PRO A 126 11.21 6.12 -16.13
CA PRO A 126 11.23 4.76 -16.66
C PRO A 126 11.54 3.69 -15.59
N PHE A 127 12.06 4.12 -14.43
CA PHE A 127 12.32 3.23 -13.28
C PHE A 127 11.19 3.26 -12.24
N SER A 128 10.19 4.12 -12.42
CA SER A 128 9.07 4.19 -11.49
C SER A 128 8.09 3.03 -11.75
N LYS A 129 7.50 2.52 -10.68
CA LYS A 129 6.44 1.51 -10.77
C LYS A 129 5.16 2.08 -10.17
N ILE A 130 4.02 1.74 -10.78
CA ILE A 130 2.70 2.24 -10.37
C ILE A 130 1.98 1.17 -9.55
N GLY A 131 1.32 1.59 -8.49
CA GLY A 131 0.40 0.77 -7.72
C GLY A 131 -0.92 1.50 -7.46
N ILE A 132 -1.96 0.73 -7.20
CA ILE A 132 -3.24 1.25 -6.73
C ILE A 132 -3.62 0.47 -5.48
N GLU A 133 -3.78 1.20 -4.38
CA GLU A 133 -4.20 0.62 -3.11
C GLU A 133 -5.66 0.96 -2.81
N LEU A 134 -6.47 -0.08 -2.58
CA LEU A 134 -7.84 0.01 -2.09
C LEU A 134 -7.84 -0.22 -0.58
N THR A 135 -8.41 0.72 0.16
CA THR A 135 -8.42 0.68 1.63
C THR A 135 -9.69 1.29 2.21
N ASP A 136 -10.11 0.82 3.38
CA ASP A 136 -11.19 1.43 4.18
C ASP A 136 -10.68 2.30 5.34
N SER A 137 -9.39 2.68 5.33
CA SER A 137 -8.71 3.35 6.44
C SER A 137 -8.20 4.74 6.05
N LEU A 138 -8.66 5.78 6.76
CA LEU A 138 -8.14 7.15 6.60
C LEU A 138 -6.68 7.25 7.01
N TYR A 139 -6.28 6.54 8.07
CA TYR A 139 -4.88 6.42 8.48
C TYR A 139 -3.99 5.98 7.31
N VAL A 140 -4.41 4.98 6.55
CA VAL A 140 -3.66 4.48 5.39
C VAL A 140 -3.54 5.56 4.32
N VAL A 141 -4.67 6.19 3.94
CA VAL A 141 -4.68 7.27 2.94
C VAL A 141 -3.70 8.38 3.29
N LEU A 142 -3.80 8.91 4.50
CA LEU A 142 -3.00 10.05 4.96
C LEU A 142 -1.50 9.71 5.03
N ASN A 143 -1.14 8.48 5.39
CA ASN A 143 0.26 8.06 5.39
C ASN A 143 0.77 7.76 3.97
N MET A 144 -0.05 7.22 3.07
CA MET A 144 0.35 6.99 1.68
C MET A 144 0.59 8.30 0.92
N LEU A 145 -0.16 9.36 1.25
CA LEU A 145 0.08 10.72 0.74
C LEU A 145 1.46 11.29 1.14
N ILE A 146 2.01 10.86 2.29
CA ILE A 146 3.35 11.25 2.74
C ILE A 146 4.41 10.34 2.10
N MET A 147 4.15 9.04 2.08
CA MET A 147 5.14 8.00 1.74
C MET A 147 5.35 7.80 0.24
N THR A 148 4.38 8.20 -0.58
CA THR A 148 4.37 7.96 -2.02
C THR A 148 3.91 9.20 -2.78
N ARG A 149 4.10 9.23 -4.10
CA ARG A 149 3.50 10.27 -4.93
C ARG A 149 2.14 9.80 -5.39
N VAL A 150 1.09 10.45 -4.91
CA VAL A 150 -0.30 10.11 -5.18
C VAL A 150 -0.92 11.13 -6.12
N GLY A 151 -1.84 10.70 -6.98
CA GLY A 151 -2.77 11.61 -7.65
C GLY A 151 -2.96 11.38 -9.14
N GLN A 152 -3.66 12.33 -9.78
CA GLN A 152 -4.12 12.21 -11.17
C GLN A 152 -2.98 11.95 -12.18
N LYS A 153 -1.81 12.59 -11.99
CA LYS A 153 -0.63 12.38 -12.86
C LYS A 153 -0.13 10.93 -12.86
N VAL A 154 -0.33 10.19 -11.78
CA VAL A 154 0.01 8.74 -11.74
C VAL A 154 -0.88 7.98 -12.72
N MET A 155 -2.18 8.28 -12.72
CA MET A 155 -3.13 7.64 -13.63
C MET A 155 -2.91 8.03 -15.09
N GLU A 156 -2.49 9.28 -15.35
CA GLU A 156 -2.10 9.73 -16.68
C GLU A 156 -0.89 8.97 -17.21
N VAL A 157 0.15 8.78 -16.38
CA VAL A 157 1.34 7.99 -16.76
C VAL A 157 0.98 6.52 -16.96
N LEU A 158 0.08 5.96 -16.16
CA LEU A 158 -0.38 4.59 -16.34
C LEU A 158 -1.07 4.40 -17.69
N GLY A 159 -1.80 5.41 -18.17
CA GLY A 159 -2.58 5.34 -19.41
C GLY A 159 -3.51 4.13 -19.40
N ASP A 160 -3.50 3.35 -20.49
CA ASP A 160 -4.27 2.11 -20.64
C ASP A 160 -3.49 0.83 -20.26
N SER A 161 -2.29 0.97 -19.68
CA SER A 161 -1.44 -0.17 -19.32
C SER A 161 -2.06 -1.05 -18.22
N ASN A 162 -1.82 -2.36 -18.31
CA ASN A 162 -2.13 -3.31 -17.24
C ASN A 162 -0.92 -3.55 -16.29
N ASP A 163 0.20 -2.87 -16.52
CA ASP A 163 1.42 -2.99 -15.73
C ASP A 163 1.36 -2.09 -14.48
N TRP A 164 0.66 -2.57 -13.46
CA TRP A 164 0.54 -1.92 -12.15
C TRP A 164 0.28 -2.94 -11.06
N VAL A 165 0.65 -2.58 -9.82
CA VAL A 165 0.46 -3.42 -8.64
C VAL A 165 -0.91 -3.19 -7.99
N ARG A 166 -1.65 -4.28 -7.82
CA ARG A 166 -2.97 -4.35 -7.18
C ARG A 166 -2.81 -4.50 -5.67
N GLY A 167 -3.16 -3.47 -4.90
CA GLY A 167 -3.15 -3.51 -3.44
C GLY A 167 -4.56 -3.52 -2.86
N LEU A 168 -4.96 -4.58 -2.15
CA LEU A 168 -6.20 -4.59 -1.36
C LEU A 168 -5.86 -4.63 0.13
N HIS A 169 -6.31 -3.64 0.88
CA HIS A 169 -6.17 -3.60 2.34
C HIS A 169 -7.53 -3.51 3.01
N CYS A 170 -7.92 -4.55 3.75
CA CYS A 170 -9.16 -4.57 4.51
C CYS A 170 -8.88 -4.52 6.02
N LYS A 171 -9.24 -3.41 6.68
CA LYS A 171 -9.08 -3.26 8.14
C LYS A 171 -9.88 -4.32 8.90
N CYS A 172 -11.05 -4.70 8.38
CA CYS A 172 -11.96 -5.67 8.98
C CYS A 172 -12.21 -5.33 10.47
N ASN A 173 -11.97 -6.29 11.37
CA ASN A 173 -12.14 -6.17 12.81
C ASN A 173 -10.81 -6.10 13.58
N ILE A 174 -9.67 -6.02 12.88
CA ILE A 174 -8.32 -6.10 13.50
C ILE A 174 -8.14 -7.40 14.31
N ASP A 175 -8.75 -8.49 13.84
CA ASP A 175 -8.63 -9.81 14.48
C ASP A 175 -7.22 -10.39 14.24
N PRO A 176 -6.38 -10.56 15.27
CA PRO A 176 -5.00 -11.02 15.11
C PRO A 176 -4.91 -12.45 14.59
N GLU A 177 -5.93 -13.29 14.83
CA GLU A 177 -5.94 -14.69 14.38
C GLU A 177 -6.26 -14.82 12.88
N LYS A 178 -6.93 -13.81 12.33
CA LYS A 178 -7.28 -13.71 10.90
C LYS A 178 -6.51 -12.61 10.19
N ARG A 179 -5.34 -12.23 10.73
CA ARG A 179 -4.45 -11.24 10.12
C ARG A 179 -3.53 -11.91 9.14
N TYR A 180 -3.47 -11.39 7.92
CA TYR A 180 -2.62 -11.90 6.85
C TYR A 180 -2.14 -10.77 5.95
N ILE A 181 -0.89 -10.88 5.51
CA ILE A 181 -0.27 -9.96 4.54
C ILE A 181 0.37 -10.82 3.45
N CYS A 182 -0.33 -10.98 2.33
CA CYS A 182 0.05 -11.93 1.29
C CYS A 182 0.44 -11.22 0.00
N HIS A 183 1.46 -11.74 -0.67
CA HIS A 183 2.02 -11.20 -1.90
C HIS A 183 1.91 -12.27 -2.97
N PHE A 184 1.46 -11.88 -4.16
CA PHE A 184 1.29 -12.75 -5.33
C PHE A 184 2.16 -12.16 -6.44
N PRO A 185 3.45 -12.54 -6.50
CA PRO A 185 4.43 -11.86 -7.36
C PRO A 185 4.08 -11.94 -8.85
N GLU A 186 3.62 -13.09 -9.32
CA GLU A 186 3.23 -13.34 -10.72
C GLU A 186 2.00 -12.53 -11.15
N ASP A 187 1.14 -12.15 -10.20
CA ASP A 187 -0.10 -11.43 -10.44
C ASP A 187 0.00 -9.94 -10.11
N ASN A 188 1.20 -9.47 -9.70
CA ASN A 188 1.44 -8.12 -9.22
C ASN A 188 0.42 -7.69 -8.14
N THR A 189 0.11 -8.59 -7.21
CA THR A 189 -0.98 -8.39 -6.25
C THR A 189 -0.50 -8.49 -4.80
N ILE A 190 -1.03 -7.62 -3.95
CA ILE A 190 -0.80 -7.58 -2.51
C ILE A 190 -2.16 -7.51 -1.83
N ILE A 191 -2.41 -8.39 -0.87
CA ILE A 191 -3.65 -8.38 -0.07
C ILE A 191 -3.30 -8.41 1.42
N SER A 192 -3.86 -7.45 2.16
CA SER A 192 -3.71 -7.33 3.61
C SER A 192 -5.09 -7.32 4.26
N VAL A 193 -5.27 -8.12 5.31
CA VAL A 193 -6.55 -8.22 6.06
C VAL A 193 -6.31 -8.18 7.57
N ASN A 194 -7.25 -7.60 8.31
CA ASN A 194 -7.26 -7.52 9.79
C ASN A 194 -6.03 -6.83 10.42
N SER A 195 -5.48 -5.82 9.76
CA SER A 195 -4.50 -4.90 10.35
C SER A 195 -4.86 -3.45 10.00
N GLY A 196 -4.31 -2.52 10.75
CA GLY A 196 -4.34 -1.06 10.59
C GLY A 196 -2.95 -0.46 10.80
N TYR A 197 -1.89 -1.28 10.95
CA TYR A 197 -0.58 -0.83 11.41
C TYR A 197 0.50 -0.84 10.33
N GLY A 198 1.08 0.34 10.10
CA GLY A 198 2.39 0.52 9.45
C GLY A 198 2.63 -0.36 8.22
N GLY A 199 3.68 -1.17 8.28
CA GLY A 199 4.11 -2.00 7.13
C GLY A 199 3.16 -3.13 6.73
N ASN A 200 2.11 -3.41 7.51
CA ASN A 200 1.07 -4.39 7.13
C ASN A 200 0.05 -3.75 6.17
N VAL A 201 -0.15 -2.44 6.27
CA VAL A 201 -1.25 -1.74 5.59
C VAL A 201 -0.77 -0.70 4.61
N LEU A 202 0.41 -0.10 4.79
CA LEU A 202 0.99 0.84 3.82
C LEU A 202 1.67 0.03 2.71
N LEU A 203 0.90 -0.44 1.73
CA LEU A 203 1.34 -1.48 0.80
C LEU A 203 2.46 -0.99 -0.13
N GLY A 204 2.52 0.31 -0.41
CA GLY A 204 3.66 0.93 -1.11
C GLY A 204 5.00 0.80 -0.36
N LYS A 205 5.00 0.61 0.97
CA LYS A 205 6.23 0.58 1.79
C LYS A 205 7.01 -0.72 1.62
N LYS A 206 6.79 -1.73 2.45
CA LYS A 206 7.60 -2.96 2.42
C LYS A 206 7.05 -3.99 1.44
N CYS A 207 5.73 -4.06 1.30
CA CYS A 207 5.07 -5.04 0.46
C CYS A 207 5.41 -4.82 -1.02
N PHE A 208 5.25 -3.59 -1.52
CA PHE A 208 5.67 -3.26 -2.87
C PHE A 208 7.18 -3.01 -2.95
N ALA A 209 7.71 -1.97 -2.28
CA ALA A 209 9.07 -1.49 -2.54
C ALA A 209 10.20 -2.51 -2.31
N LEU A 210 9.94 -3.59 -1.58
CA LEU A 210 10.90 -4.69 -1.42
C LEU A 210 10.37 -6.00 -1.99
N ARG A 211 9.22 -6.52 -1.54
CA ARG A 211 8.85 -7.92 -1.85
C ARG A 211 8.38 -8.12 -3.29
N ILE A 212 7.42 -7.33 -3.76
CA ILE A 212 7.03 -7.36 -5.18
C ILE A 212 8.18 -6.80 -6.03
N ALA A 213 8.80 -5.70 -5.61
CA ALA A 213 9.89 -5.07 -6.34
C ALA A 213 11.10 -5.99 -6.55
N SER A 214 11.47 -6.85 -5.60
CA SER A 214 12.60 -7.78 -5.77
C SER A 214 12.28 -8.86 -6.81
N TYR A 215 11.03 -9.30 -6.89
CA TYR A 215 10.58 -10.21 -7.94
C TYR A 215 10.62 -9.53 -9.32
N LEU A 216 10.11 -8.30 -9.41
CA LEU A 216 10.20 -7.50 -10.63
C LEU A 216 11.66 -7.26 -11.05
N GLY A 217 12.51 -6.84 -10.12
CA GLY A 217 13.93 -6.60 -10.34
C GLY A 217 14.66 -7.84 -10.87
N LYS A 218 14.40 -9.02 -10.29
CA LYS A 218 14.91 -10.31 -10.80
C LYS A 218 14.53 -10.53 -12.27
N ASN A 219 13.29 -10.24 -12.65
CA ASN A 219 12.78 -10.52 -13.99
C ASN A 219 13.14 -9.43 -15.02
N GLU A 220 13.40 -8.21 -14.56
CA GLU A 220 13.64 -7.04 -15.41
C GLU A 220 15.11 -6.57 -15.42
N GLY A 221 15.98 -7.20 -14.62
CA GLY A 221 17.43 -6.91 -14.62
C GLY A 221 17.86 -5.73 -13.74
N TRP A 222 17.18 -5.48 -12.63
CA TRP A 222 17.54 -4.43 -11.65
C TRP A 222 17.37 -4.91 -10.20
N MET A 223 17.75 -4.09 -9.22
CA MET A 223 17.82 -4.48 -7.81
C MET A 223 16.86 -3.65 -6.94
N ALA A 224 16.06 -4.33 -6.11
CA ALA A 224 15.21 -3.72 -5.11
C ALA A 224 15.77 -4.03 -3.71
N GLU A 225 16.56 -3.10 -3.17
CA GLU A 225 17.37 -3.37 -1.99
C GLU A 225 16.88 -2.66 -0.73
N HIS A 226 17.12 -3.28 0.43
CA HIS A 226 16.84 -2.67 1.72
C HIS A 226 18.01 -1.79 2.18
N MET A 227 18.29 -0.74 1.41
CA MET A 227 19.43 0.16 1.65
C MET A 227 19.00 1.61 1.84
N LEU A 228 19.75 2.35 2.64
CA LEU A 228 19.73 3.82 2.59
C LEU A 228 20.53 4.30 1.38
N ILE A 229 20.30 5.55 0.95
CA ILE A 229 21.13 6.24 -0.05
C ILE A 229 21.65 7.53 0.60
N LEU A 230 22.97 7.65 0.69
CA LEU A 230 23.65 8.79 1.35
C LEU A 230 24.52 9.55 0.35
N GLY A 231 24.30 10.86 0.23
CA GLY A 231 25.20 11.78 -0.46
C GLY A 231 26.24 12.35 0.51
N ILE A 232 27.52 12.15 0.23
CA ILE A 232 28.66 12.63 1.04
C ILE A 232 29.43 13.66 0.21
N GLN A 233 29.48 14.91 0.67
CA GLN A 233 30.28 15.97 0.06
C GLN A 233 31.60 16.15 0.82
N ASN A 234 32.72 16.12 0.11
CA ASN A 234 34.02 16.40 0.71
C ASN A 234 34.31 17.92 0.77
N PRO A 235 35.34 18.39 1.51
CA PRO A 235 35.68 19.81 1.61
C PRO A 235 36.04 20.51 0.29
N LYS A 236 36.35 19.75 -0.78
CA LYS A 236 36.60 20.28 -2.12
C LYS A 236 35.31 20.45 -2.94
N GLY A 237 34.16 20.09 -2.37
CA GLY A 237 32.84 20.19 -2.99
C GLY A 237 32.40 18.95 -3.77
N GLU A 238 33.21 17.89 -3.85
CA GLU A 238 32.89 16.68 -4.60
C GLU A 238 31.87 15.81 -3.85
N ILE A 239 30.82 15.36 -4.52
CA ILE A 239 29.75 14.53 -3.95
C ILE A 239 29.92 13.07 -4.41
N LYS A 240 29.86 12.13 -3.46
CA LYS A 240 29.75 10.69 -3.72
C LYS A 240 28.47 10.13 -3.12
N TYR A 241 27.90 9.11 -3.75
CA TYR A 241 26.70 8.42 -3.28
C TYR A 241 27.06 7.01 -2.79
N VAL A 242 26.53 6.63 -1.63
CA VAL A 242 26.73 5.32 -1.00
C VAL A 242 25.37 4.67 -0.74
N ALA A 243 25.24 3.39 -1.08
CA ALA A 243 24.14 2.54 -0.67
C ALA A 243 24.61 1.58 0.43
N ALA A 244 23.83 1.44 1.51
CA ALA A 244 24.18 0.63 2.68
C ALA A 244 22.94 0.02 3.34
#